data_AF-K9RJ63-F1
#
_entry.id   AF-K9RJ63-F1
#
_cell.length_a   1.000
_cell.length_b   1.000
_cell.length_c   1.000
_cell.angle_alpha   90.00
_cell.angle_beta   90.00
_cell.angle_gamma   90.00
#
_symmetry.space_group_name_H-M   'P 1'
#
loop_
_entity.id
_entity.type
_entity.pdbx_description
1 polymer ?
#
loop_
_entity_poly.entity_id
_entity_poly.type
_entity_poly.pdbx_seq_one_letter_code
_entity_poly.pdbx_strand_id
1 'polypeptide(L)'
;MKLQRTTLVLVLLAILLGGFVYFYEFQWKSQQAEVKKKQQQLFSFKEEDVKNLKITTPSETITLERAPESDKTKWLMKSPDNVPANDGTIAYLLNLLETEKSERTLNPPASQLGEFGLKQPQATIDITLNNQKTHKLVVGSKPSFNNQLVYAQKNLATKPDGNTEVILVSNKFENAVKRSLSEWKAVEIQQQTPSPTPTVNPTLPTTQSTPAIPTVKPIPINPTQEAIPNNSTPTVTPTSAPTVKTTPTTSATPSTPATPNSATK
;
A
#
# COMPACT_ATOMS: atom_id res chain seq x y z
N MET A 1 14.26 32.43 54.60
CA MET A 1 15.21 33.32 53.91
C MET A 1 14.43 34.47 53.26
N LYS A 2 14.80 35.72 53.52
CA LYS A 2 14.10 36.90 52.98
C LYS A 2 14.63 37.14 51.56
N LEU A 3 13.84 36.78 50.55
CA LEU A 3 14.24 36.96 49.14
C LEU A 3 14.36 38.46 48.84
N GLN A 4 15.49 38.86 48.27
CA GLN A 4 15.73 40.23 47.84
C GLN A 4 14.77 40.57 46.70
N ARG A 5 14.24 41.80 46.65
CA ARG A 5 13.29 42.24 45.61
C ARG A 5 13.82 42.00 44.20
N THR A 6 15.13 42.15 44.01
CA THR A 6 15.85 41.88 42.76
C THR A 6 15.75 40.42 42.33
N THR A 7 15.84 39.46 43.25
CA THR A 7 15.68 38.03 42.96
C THR A 7 14.25 37.73 42.50
N LEU A 8 13.24 38.36 43.10
CA LEU A 8 11.85 38.17 42.72
C LEU A 8 11.55 38.71 41.32
N VAL A 9 12.12 39.87 40.95
CA VAL A 9 12.02 40.43 39.60
C VAL A 9 12.69 39.50 38.56
N LEU A 10 13.88 38.97 38.87
CA LEU A 10 14.57 38.03 37.99
C LEU A 10 13.79 36.73 37.78
N VAL A 11 13.17 36.19 38.83
CA VAL A 11 12.33 34.98 38.73
C VAL A 11 11.09 35.23 37.88
N LEU A 12 10.41 36.37 38.08
CA LEU A 12 9.27 36.73 37.24
C LEU A 12 9.67 36.90 35.77
N LEU A 13 10.79 37.56 35.50
CA LEU A 13 11.31 37.72 34.15
C LEU A 13 11.65 36.36 33.51
N ALA A 14 12.27 35.45 34.28
CA ALA A 14 12.58 34.10 33.82
C ALA A 14 11.32 33.29 33.50
N ILE A 15 10.26 33.40 34.32
CA ILE A 15 8.96 32.74 34.06
C ILE A 15 8.30 33.35 32.82
N LEU A 16 8.36 34.67 32.65
CA LEU A 16 7.78 35.36 31.49
C LEU A 16 8.47 34.96 30.19
N LEU A 17 9.81 34.94 30.18
CA LEU A 17 10.62 34.49 29.04
C LEU A 17 10.43 33.00 28.78
N GLY A 18 10.44 32.17 29.83
CA GLY A 18 10.22 30.72 29.71
C GLY A 18 8.83 30.38 29.17
N GLY A 19 7.79 31.05 29.66
CA GLY A 19 6.42 30.92 29.16
C GLY A 19 6.28 31.40 27.72
N PHE A 20 6.93 32.51 27.36
CA PHE A 20 6.96 33.00 25.99
C PHE A 20 7.61 32.01 25.03
N VAL A 21 8.78 31.46 25.38
CA VAL A 21 9.48 30.43 24.57
C VAL A 21 8.63 29.15 24.48
N TYR A 22 8.07 28.68 25.58
CA TYR A 22 7.20 27.50 25.60
C TYR A 22 5.98 27.68 24.70
N PHE A 23 5.29 28.83 24.80
CA PHE A 23 4.14 29.15 23.98
C PHE A 23 4.52 29.25 22.49
N TYR A 24 5.64 29.89 22.16
CA TYR A 24 6.11 30.03 20.78
C TYR A 24 6.51 28.67 20.19
N GLU A 25 7.17 27.80 20.95
CA GLU A 25 7.51 26.45 20.49
C GLU A 25 6.27 25.56 20.33
N PHE A 26 5.29 25.64 21.23
CA PHE A 26 4.12 24.77 21.19
C PHE A 26 3.12 25.21 20.10
N GLN A 27 2.84 26.51 19.99
CA GLN A 27 1.80 27.01 19.10
C GLN A 27 2.26 27.09 17.63
N TRP A 28 3.54 27.38 17.38
CA TRP A 28 4.05 27.57 16.01
C TRP A 28 4.38 26.24 15.31
N LYS A 29 4.79 25.20 16.05
CA LYS A 29 5.09 23.88 15.49
C LYS A 29 3.83 23.19 14.93
N SER A 30 2.67 23.39 15.56
CA SER A 30 1.41 22.77 15.13
C SER A 30 0.96 23.29 13.75
N GLN A 31 0.98 24.61 13.55
CA GLN A 31 0.57 25.22 12.27
C GLN A 31 1.50 24.84 11.12
N GLN A 32 2.82 24.78 11.38
CA GLN A 32 3.79 24.32 10.38
C GLN A 32 3.62 22.83 10.05
N ALA A 33 3.25 22.01 11.03
CA ALA A 33 3.00 20.58 10.82
C ALA A 33 1.74 20.36 9.97
N GLU A 34 0.65 21.10 10.21
CA GLU A 34 -0.57 20.99 9.41
C GLU A 34 -0.38 21.50 7.98
N VAL A 35 0.32 22.62 7.80
CA VAL A 35 0.63 23.16 6.47
C VAL A 35 1.51 22.18 5.69
N LYS A 36 2.57 21.62 6.32
CA LYS A 36 3.38 20.58 5.69
C LYS A 36 2.58 19.33 5.35
N LYS A 37 1.68 18.88 6.25
CA LYS A 37 0.81 17.73 5.98
C LYS A 37 -0.09 17.95 4.76
N LYS A 38 -0.70 19.13 4.63
CA LYS A 38 -1.55 19.47 3.48
C LYS A 38 -0.75 19.60 2.18
N GLN A 39 0.48 20.12 2.24
CA GLN A 39 1.35 20.23 1.06
C GLN A 39 1.87 18.87 0.56
N GLN A 40 2.02 17.89 1.45
CA GLN A 40 2.48 16.55 1.11
C GLN A 40 1.35 15.62 0.65
N GLN A 41 0.09 15.95 0.90
CA GLN A 41 -1.05 15.13 0.51
C GLN A 41 -1.15 15.06 -1.03
N LEU A 42 -1.47 13.87 -1.57
CA LEU A 42 -1.55 13.67 -3.01
C LEU A 42 -2.73 14.41 -3.63
N PHE A 43 -3.92 14.22 -3.06
CA PHE A 43 -5.14 14.88 -3.49
C PHE A 43 -5.99 15.30 -2.29
N SER A 44 -6.64 16.45 -2.38
CA SER A 44 -7.49 17.00 -1.32
C SER A 44 -8.98 16.78 -1.61
N PHE A 45 -9.39 15.54 -1.84
CA PHE A 45 -10.79 15.14 -1.98
C PHE A 45 -11.16 14.10 -0.93
N LYS A 46 -12.46 13.89 -0.68
CA LYS A 46 -12.99 12.80 0.13
C LYS A 46 -13.44 11.64 -0.74
N GLU A 47 -13.30 10.41 -0.25
CA GLU A 47 -13.81 9.22 -0.93
C GLU A 47 -15.27 9.37 -1.39
N GLU A 48 -16.13 9.94 -0.54
CA GLU A 48 -17.55 10.18 -0.79
C GLU A 48 -17.83 11.14 -1.95
N ASP A 49 -16.87 12.01 -2.27
CA ASP A 49 -16.97 12.95 -3.39
C ASP A 49 -16.69 12.29 -4.74
N VAL A 50 -16.16 11.06 -4.75
CA VAL A 50 -15.79 10.38 -5.98
C VAL A 50 -17.00 9.75 -6.65
N LYS A 51 -17.25 10.17 -7.89
CA LYS A 51 -18.34 9.68 -8.75
C LYS A 51 -17.90 8.57 -9.69
N ASN A 52 -16.74 8.74 -10.33
CA ASN A 52 -16.20 7.81 -11.31
C ASN A 52 -14.70 7.63 -11.08
N LEU A 53 -14.25 6.40 -11.21
CA LEU A 53 -12.87 5.98 -11.10
C LEU A 53 -12.52 5.12 -12.31
N LYS A 54 -11.53 5.54 -13.10
CA LYS A 54 -11.00 4.80 -14.24
C LYS A 54 -9.55 4.43 -14.00
N ILE A 55 -9.22 3.15 -14.13
CA ILE A 55 -7.89 2.60 -13.95
C ILE A 55 -7.45 2.01 -15.28
N THR A 56 -6.40 2.56 -15.86
CA THR A 56 -5.83 2.10 -17.14
C THR A 56 -4.48 1.47 -16.87
N THR A 57 -4.35 0.19 -17.16
CA THR A 57 -3.09 -0.57 -17.08
C THR A 57 -2.66 -1.02 -18.49
N PRO A 58 -1.43 -1.50 -18.70
CA PRO A 58 -1.02 -2.05 -19.99
C PRO A 58 -1.86 -3.25 -20.45
N SER A 59 -2.46 -4.01 -19.52
CA SER A 59 -3.28 -5.18 -19.83
C SER A 59 -4.73 -4.84 -20.10
N GLU A 60 -5.30 -3.91 -19.34
CA GLU A 60 -6.75 -3.65 -19.37
C GLU A 60 -7.13 -2.26 -18.83
N THR A 61 -8.37 -1.86 -19.13
CA THR A 61 -8.99 -0.63 -18.61
C THR A 61 -10.22 -0.98 -17.79
N ILE A 62 -10.22 -0.57 -16.53
CA ILE A 62 -11.33 -0.76 -15.60
C ILE A 62 -12.02 0.59 -15.40
N THR A 63 -13.32 0.65 -15.62
CA THR A 63 -14.13 1.86 -15.36
C THR A 63 -15.17 1.56 -14.30
N LEU A 64 -15.19 2.34 -13.24
CA LEU A 64 -16.00 2.15 -12.05
C LEU A 64 -16.85 3.40 -11.83
N GLU A 65 -18.13 3.21 -11.55
CA GLU A 65 -19.07 4.29 -11.30
C GLU A 65 -19.85 4.02 -10.02
N ARG A 66 -20.00 5.05 -9.18
CA ARG A 66 -20.80 4.99 -7.96
C ARG A 66 -22.29 4.98 -8.33
N ALA A 67 -23.07 4.07 -7.76
CA ALA A 67 -24.48 3.93 -8.08
C ALA A 67 -25.30 5.20 -7.71
N PRO A 68 -26.28 5.61 -8.54
CA PRO A 68 -27.16 6.73 -8.21
C PRO A 68 -28.16 6.36 -7.09
N GLU A 69 -28.16 7.19 -6.04
CA GLU A 69 -29.30 7.55 -5.17
C GLU A 69 -29.99 6.54 -4.23
N SER A 70 -29.55 5.29 -4.10
CA SER A 70 -30.11 4.41 -3.03
C SER A 70 -29.06 3.78 -2.11
N ASP A 71 -27.92 3.40 -2.67
CA ASP A 71 -26.80 2.83 -1.94
C ASP A 71 -25.54 3.59 -2.33
N LYS A 72 -25.30 4.76 -1.70
CA LYS A 72 -24.13 5.59 -1.99
C LYS A 72 -22.80 4.80 -1.87
N THR A 73 -22.79 3.67 -1.18
CA THR A 73 -21.64 2.79 -0.99
C THR A 73 -21.42 1.78 -2.10
N LYS A 74 -22.39 1.54 -3.00
CA LYS A 74 -22.26 0.50 -4.04
C LYS A 74 -21.62 1.03 -5.30
N TRP A 75 -20.60 0.32 -5.76
CA TRP A 75 -19.91 0.58 -7.01
C TRP A 75 -20.31 -0.41 -8.10
N LEU A 76 -20.39 0.09 -9.33
CA LEU A 76 -20.57 -0.73 -10.52
C LEU A 76 -19.32 -0.63 -11.39
N MET A 77 -18.84 -1.77 -11.85
CA MET A 77 -17.91 -1.85 -12.96
C MET A 77 -18.73 -1.66 -14.24
N LYS A 78 -18.33 -0.69 -15.07
CA LYS A 78 -18.91 -0.42 -16.39
C LYS A 78 -18.10 -1.05 -17.52
N SER A 79 -16.81 -1.26 -17.28
CA SER A 79 -15.88 -1.86 -18.22
C SER A 79 -14.76 -2.57 -17.45
N PRO A 80 -14.28 -3.73 -17.94
CA PRO A 80 -14.72 -4.44 -19.15
C PRO A 80 -16.10 -5.09 -19.02
N ASP A 81 -16.49 -5.50 -17.81
CA ASP A 81 -17.75 -6.18 -17.56
C ASP A 81 -18.73 -5.26 -16.81
N ASN A 82 -19.99 -5.22 -17.24
CA ASN A 82 -21.02 -4.39 -16.60
C ASN A 82 -21.62 -5.09 -15.38
N VAL A 83 -20.84 -5.21 -14.30
CA VAL A 83 -21.16 -6.01 -13.10
C VAL A 83 -20.99 -5.21 -11.80
N PRO A 84 -21.60 -5.63 -10.68
CA PRO A 84 -21.29 -5.06 -9.37
C PRO A 84 -19.78 -5.16 -9.08
N ALA A 85 -19.20 -4.07 -8.56
CA ALA A 85 -17.79 -4.02 -8.23
C ALA A 85 -17.55 -4.33 -6.75
N ASN A 86 -16.29 -4.61 -6.40
CA ASN A 86 -15.88 -4.81 -5.03
C ASN A 86 -15.67 -3.47 -4.32
N ASP A 87 -16.65 -3.08 -3.51
CA ASP A 87 -16.61 -1.83 -2.74
C ASP A 87 -15.36 -1.73 -1.85
N GLY A 88 -14.91 -2.84 -1.25
CA GLY A 88 -13.72 -2.86 -0.39
C GLY A 88 -12.42 -2.60 -1.14
N THR A 89 -12.27 -3.19 -2.34
CA THR A 89 -11.11 -2.94 -3.20
C THR A 89 -11.05 -1.47 -3.65
N ILE A 90 -12.20 -0.88 -3.96
CA ILE A 90 -12.31 0.51 -4.40
C ILE A 90 -12.05 1.47 -3.25
N ALA A 91 -12.67 1.24 -2.09
CA ALA A 91 -12.45 2.02 -0.88
C ALA A 91 -10.97 2.00 -0.47
N TYR A 92 -10.29 0.84 -0.59
CA TYR A 92 -8.85 0.75 -0.34
C TYR A 92 -8.05 1.70 -1.25
N LEU A 93 -8.30 1.69 -2.58
CA LEU A 93 -7.59 2.57 -3.51
C LEU A 93 -7.91 4.05 -3.27
N LEU A 94 -9.17 4.40 -3.04
CA LEU A 94 -9.58 5.78 -2.78
C LEU A 94 -9.00 6.29 -1.46
N ASN A 95 -8.98 5.47 -0.41
CA ASN A 95 -8.34 5.79 0.86
C ASN A 95 -6.82 6.01 0.68
N LEU A 96 -6.14 5.23 -0.16
CA LEU A 96 -4.73 5.51 -0.48
C LEU A 96 -4.58 6.87 -1.17
N LEU A 97 -5.43 7.21 -2.14
CA LEU A 97 -5.37 8.50 -2.83
C LEU A 97 -5.66 9.69 -1.91
N GLU A 98 -6.54 9.51 -0.92
CA GLU A 98 -6.88 10.53 0.06
C GLU A 98 -5.80 10.71 1.14
N THR A 99 -5.29 9.60 1.69
CA THR A 99 -4.47 9.62 2.92
C THR A 99 -2.96 9.58 2.67
N GLU A 100 -2.52 9.00 1.56
CA GLU A 100 -1.10 8.83 1.28
C GLU A 100 -0.46 10.17 0.90
N LYS A 101 0.84 10.28 1.18
CA LYS A 101 1.63 11.49 0.96
C LYS A 101 2.72 11.24 -0.06
N SER A 102 3.11 12.31 -0.76
CA SER A 102 4.37 12.33 -1.48
C SER A 102 5.51 12.36 -0.46
N GLU A 103 6.33 11.32 -0.45
CA GLU A 103 7.52 11.27 0.41
C GLU A 103 8.62 12.20 -0.10
N ARG A 104 8.70 12.33 -1.43
CA ARG A 104 9.70 13.16 -2.09
C ARG A 104 9.17 13.64 -3.43
N THR A 105 9.52 14.87 -3.77
CA THR A 105 9.24 15.47 -5.08
C THR A 105 10.54 15.73 -5.83
N LEU A 106 10.56 15.36 -7.11
CA LEU A 106 11.64 15.59 -8.07
C LEU A 106 11.08 16.45 -9.21
N ASN A 107 11.93 17.28 -9.81
CA ASN A 107 11.54 18.13 -10.95
C ASN A 107 12.44 17.85 -12.16
N PRO A 108 12.46 16.61 -12.70
CA PRO A 108 13.26 16.34 -13.89
C PRO A 108 12.72 17.08 -15.12
N PRO A 109 13.58 17.35 -16.11
CA PRO A 109 13.15 17.70 -17.46
C PRO A 109 12.16 16.67 -18.03
N ALA A 110 11.16 17.14 -18.78
CA ALA A 110 10.15 16.26 -19.39
C ALA A 110 10.75 15.16 -20.31
N SER A 111 11.94 15.40 -20.88
CA SER A 111 12.68 14.42 -21.69
C SER A 111 13.07 13.16 -20.89
N GLN A 112 13.29 13.28 -19.58
CA GLN A 112 13.76 12.21 -18.71
C GLN A 112 12.64 11.37 -18.08
N LEU A 113 11.37 11.63 -18.40
CA LEU A 113 10.23 10.87 -17.84
C LEU A 113 10.29 9.35 -18.10
N GLY A 114 11.03 8.92 -19.13
CA GLY A 114 11.28 7.50 -19.39
C GLY A 114 12.21 6.83 -18.35
N GLU A 115 13.08 7.58 -17.70
CA GLU A 115 13.96 7.08 -16.63
C GLU A 115 13.13 6.68 -15.39
N PHE A 116 12.01 7.36 -15.16
CA PHE A 116 11.07 7.13 -14.06
C PHE A 116 9.93 6.16 -14.40
N GLY A 117 9.91 5.60 -15.61
CA GLY A 117 8.84 4.69 -16.06
C GLY A 117 7.50 5.40 -16.31
N LEU A 118 7.49 6.72 -16.50
CA LEU A 118 6.27 7.52 -16.70
C LEU A 118 5.84 7.63 -18.17
N LYS A 119 6.73 7.29 -19.13
CA LYS A 119 6.35 7.17 -20.57
C LYS A 119 5.52 5.94 -20.87
N GLN A 120 5.79 4.84 -20.16
CA GLN A 120 5.03 3.59 -20.20
C GLN A 120 4.62 3.28 -18.77
N PRO A 121 3.56 3.94 -18.27
CA PRO A 121 3.17 3.82 -16.88
C PRO A 121 2.66 2.42 -16.58
N GLN A 122 2.85 2.00 -15.33
CA GLN A 122 2.26 0.77 -14.80
C GLN A 122 0.74 0.89 -14.72
N ALA A 123 0.27 2.07 -14.33
CA ALA A 123 -1.15 2.38 -14.27
C ALA A 123 -1.39 3.88 -14.38
N THR A 124 -2.53 4.26 -14.93
CA THR A 124 -3.08 5.61 -14.87
C THR A 124 -4.43 5.55 -14.18
N ILE A 125 -4.57 6.31 -13.10
CA ILE A 125 -5.79 6.40 -12.30
C ILE A 125 -6.40 7.77 -12.58
N ASP A 126 -7.62 7.77 -13.12
CA ASP A 126 -8.43 8.93 -13.39
C ASP A 126 -9.62 8.95 -12.43
N ILE A 127 -9.76 10.05 -11.69
CA ILE A 127 -10.80 10.24 -10.68
C ILE A 127 -11.66 11.42 -11.13
N THR A 128 -12.97 11.22 -11.17
CA THR A 128 -13.94 12.29 -11.42
C THR A 128 -14.83 12.45 -10.19
N LEU A 129 -14.85 13.66 -9.65
CA LEU A 129 -15.63 14.01 -8.47
C LEU A 129 -17.06 14.43 -8.84
N ASN A 130 -17.94 14.48 -7.84
CA ASN A 130 -19.33 14.92 -7.96
C ASN A 130 -19.46 16.35 -8.52
N ASN A 131 -18.49 17.22 -8.22
CA ASN A 131 -18.40 18.58 -8.75
C ASN A 131 -17.76 18.67 -10.15
N GLN A 132 -17.62 17.53 -10.84
CA GLN A 132 -17.00 17.41 -12.18
C GLN A 132 -15.50 17.71 -12.24
N LYS A 133 -14.86 18.00 -11.11
CA LYS A 133 -13.41 18.15 -11.05
C LYS A 133 -12.75 16.79 -11.26
N THR A 134 -11.70 16.78 -12.08
CA THR A 134 -10.92 15.58 -12.36
C THR A 134 -9.55 15.63 -11.70
N HIS A 135 -9.10 14.46 -11.26
CA HIS A 135 -7.77 14.23 -10.72
C HIS A 135 -7.17 13.04 -11.45
N LYS A 136 -5.86 13.09 -11.71
CA LYS A 136 -5.16 12.01 -12.38
C LYS A 136 -3.85 11.69 -11.66
N LEU A 137 -3.61 10.40 -11.42
CA LEU A 137 -2.35 9.88 -10.92
C LEU A 137 -1.78 8.88 -11.93
N VAL A 138 -0.61 9.19 -12.47
CA VAL A 138 0.14 8.28 -13.34
C VAL A 138 1.19 7.59 -12.46
N VAL A 139 1.12 6.28 -12.35
CA VAL A 139 2.08 5.45 -11.61
C VAL A 139 3.10 4.87 -12.58
N GLY A 140 4.37 5.15 -12.35
CA GLY A 140 5.48 4.69 -13.20
C GLY A 140 5.70 3.18 -13.10
N SER A 141 6.24 2.61 -14.17
CA SER A 141 6.61 1.18 -14.25
C SER A 141 7.94 0.83 -13.58
N LYS A 142 8.68 1.83 -13.09
CA LYS A 142 9.98 1.64 -12.42
C LYS A 142 9.88 1.99 -10.94
N PRO A 143 10.36 1.13 -10.04
CA PRO A 143 10.46 1.46 -8.64
C PRO A 143 11.59 2.47 -8.38
N SER A 144 11.59 3.07 -7.19
CA SER A 144 12.73 3.83 -6.68
C SER A 144 13.95 2.95 -6.47
N PHE A 145 15.12 3.58 -6.30
CA PHE A 145 16.41 2.90 -6.11
C PHE A 145 16.42 1.82 -5.00
N ASN A 146 15.62 1.99 -3.95
CA ASN A 146 15.52 1.06 -2.82
C ASN A 146 14.29 0.12 -2.89
N ASN A 147 13.54 0.11 -3.99
CA ASN A 147 12.32 -0.68 -4.19
C ASN A 147 11.21 -0.48 -3.13
N GLN A 148 11.27 0.59 -2.33
CA GLN A 148 10.24 0.90 -1.32
C GLN A 148 9.16 1.84 -1.85
N LEU A 149 9.52 2.68 -2.83
CA LEU A 149 8.67 3.70 -3.39
C LEU A 149 8.52 3.50 -4.89
N VAL A 150 7.48 4.10 -5.45
CA VAL A 150 7.25 4.15 -6.90
C VAL A 150 7.14 5.59 -7.34
N TYR A 151 7.69 5.88 -8.52
CA TYR A 151 7.56 7.21 -9.13
C TYR A 151 6.14 7.39 -9.64
N ALA A 152 5.58 8.57 -9.45
CA ALA A 152 4.27 8.94 -9.95
C ALA A 152 4.23 10.39 -10.41
N GLN A 153 3.17 10.76 -11.13
CA GLN A 153 2.92 12.11 -11.59
C GLN A 153 1.44 12.46 -11.38
N LYS A 154 1.18 13.62 -10.77
CA LYS A 154 -0.18 14.14 -10.57
C LYS A 154 -0.58 15.11 -11.70
N ASN A 155 -1.81 14.99 -12.18
CA ASN A 155 -2.48 15.87 -13.15
C ASN A 155 -1.68 16.23 -14.42
N LEU A 156 -0.69 15.41 -14.81
CA LEU A 156 0.27 15.68 -15.91
C LEU A 156 0.85 17.11 -15.90
N ALA A 157 1.10 17.68 -14.72
CA ALA A 157 1.56 19.05 -14.62
C ALA A 157 2.98 19.20 -15.18
N THR A 158 3.10 19.83 -16.35
CA THR A 158 4.37 20.37 -16.86
C THR A 158 4.48 21.80 -16.39
N LYS A 159 5.58 22.13 -15.74
CA LYS A 159 5.86 23.48 -15.26
C LYS A 159 6.28 24.37 -16.44
N PRO A 160 6.08 25.71 -16.34
CA PRO A 160 6.47 26.63 -17.41
C PRO A 160 7.97 26.60 -17.77
N ASP A 161 8.82 26.08 -16.87
CA ASP A 161 10.26 25.90 -17.05
C ASP A 161 10.62 24.64 -17.90
N GLY A 162 9.63 23.89 -18.36
CA GLY A 162 9.83 22.63 -19.11
C GLY A 162 10.10 21.41 -18.22
N ASN A 163 10.16 21.58 -16.90
CA ASN A 163 10.30 20.49 -15.95
C ASN A 163 8.94 19.88 -15.61
N THR A 164 8.96 18.65 -15.13
CA THR A 164 7.76 17.92 -14.70
C THR A 164 7.87 17.57 -13.23
N GLU A 165 6.78 17.73 -12.48
CA GLU A 165 6.75 17.30 -11.08
C GLU A 165 6.56 15.77 -11.01
N VAL A 166 7.62 15.07 -10.62
CA VAL A 166 7.61 13.63 -10.35
C VAL A 166 7.64 13.42 -8.85
N ILE A 167 6.65 12.73 -8.31
CA ILE A 167 6.52 12.44 -6.89
C ILE A 167 6.85 10.98 -6.60
N LEU A 168 7.32 10.69 -5.40
CA LEU A 168 7.52 9.33 -4.92
C LEU A 168 6.40 8.99 -3.94
N VAL A 169 5.71 7.89 -4.22
CA VAL A 169 4.60 7.38 -3.41
C VAL A 169 4.90 5.96 -2.95
N SER A 170 4.20 5.51 -1.90
CA SER A 170 4.36 4.15 -1.39
C SER A 170 4.07 3.09 -2.45
N ASN A 171 4.78 1.97 -2.40
CA ASN A 171 4.54 0.79 -3.23
C ASN A 171 3.11 0.22 -3.12
N LYS A 172 2.34 0.62 -2.09
CA LYS A 172 0.91 0.29 -1.98
C LYS A 172 0.12 0.67 -3.22
N PHE A 173 0.48 1.76 -3.91
CA PHE A 173 -0.15 2.14 -5.18
C PHE A 173 0.10 1.11 -6.27
N GLU A 174 1.33 0.62 -6.40
CA GLU A 174 1.68 -0.43 -7.36
C GLU A 174 0.89 -1.71 -7.06
N ASN A 175 0.82 -2.10 -5.79
CA ASN A 175 0.06 -3.28 -5.37
C ASN A 175 -1.45 -3.11 -5.60
N ALA A 176 -2.00 -1.92 -5.37
CA ALA A 176 -3.41 -1.64 -5.57
C ALA A 176 -3.81 -1.77 -7.06
N VAL A 177 -2.97 -1.29 -7.98
CA VAL A 177 -3.28 -1.28 -9.42
C VAL A 177 -2.94 -2.59 -10.13
N LYS A 178 -2.10 -3.45 -9.54
CA LYS A 178 -1.74 -4.78 -10.08
C LYS A 178 -2.73 -5.89 -9.73
N ARG A 179 -3.79 -5.57 -8.97
CA ARG A 179 -4.86 -6.51 -8.65
C ARG A 179 -5.50 -7.05 -9.92
N SER A 180 -5.81 -8.34 -9.92
CA SER A 180 -6.49 -8.97 -11.05
C SER A 180 -7.89 -8.39 -11.24
N LEU A 181 -8.39 -8.36 -12.49
CA LEU A 181 -9.74 -7.90 -12.81
C LEU A 181 -10.83 -8.51 -11.90
N SER A 182 -10.70 -9.79 -11.54
CA SER A 182 -11.65 -10.49 -10.68
C SER A 182 -11.75 -9.90 -9.27
N GLU A 183 -10.67 -9.33 -8.72
CA GLU A 183 -10.70 -8.68 -7.40
C GLU A 183 -11.46 -7.35 -7.40
N TRP A 184 -11.65 -6.76 -8.58
CA TRP A 184 -12.44 -5.56 -8.77
C TRP A 184 -13.94 -5.85 -8.90
N LYS A 185 -14.32 -7.10 -9.17
CA LYS A 185 -15.71 -7.54 -9.22
C LYS A 185 -16.19 -7.92 -7.83
N ALA A 186 -17.45 -7.69 -7.54
CA ALA A 186 -18.05 -8.15 -6.30
C ALA A 186 -17.87 -9.68 -6.17
N VAL A 187 -17.53 -10.15 -4.98
CA VAL A 187 -17.53 -11.58 -4.70
C VAL A 187 -18.99 -12.03 -4.72
N GLU A 188 -19.37 -12.80 -5.73
CA GLU A 188 -20.62 -13.57 -5.65
C GLU A 188 -20.46 -14.52 -4.47
N ILE A 189 -21.05 -14.15 -3.33
CA ILE A 189 -21.31 -15.11 -2.27
C ILE A 189 -22.32 -16.05 -2.92
N GLN A 190 -21.85 -17.18 -3.45
CA GLN A 190 -22.70 -18.33 -3.65
C GLN A 190 -23.32 -18.55 -2.27
N GLN A 191 -24.60 -18.21 -2.14
CA GLN A 191 -25.40 -18.74 -1.06
C GLN A 191 -25.20 -20.24 -1.17
N GLN A 192 -24.44 -20.81 -0.23
CA GLN A 192 -24.56 -22.22 0.06
C GLN A 192 -26.04 -22.38 0.37
N THR A 193 -26.81 -22.84 -0.61
CA THR A 193 -28.06 -23.50 -0.33
C THR A 193 -27.67 -24.53 0.73
N PRO A 194 -28.29 -24.54 1.93
CA PRO A 194 -27.98 -25.57 2.89
C PRO A 194 -28.15 -26.91 2.16
N SER A 195 -27.05 -27.65 2.02
CA SER A 195 -27.08 -29.02 1.52
C SER A 195 -28.17 -29.75 2.30
N PRO A 196 -29.09 -30.49 1.64
CA PRO A 196 -30.19 -31.11 2.35
C PRO A 196 -29.62 -32.00 3.45
N THR A 197 -30.00 -31.69 4.69
CA THR A 197 -29.85 -32.57 5.86
C THR A 197 -30.30 -33.97 5.46
N PRO A 198 -29.55 -35.04 5.78
CA PRO A 198 -30.07 -36.39 5.57
C PRO A 198 -31.38 -36.51 6.35
N THR A 199 -32.48 -36.73 5.63
CA THR A 199 -33.81 -36.97 6.18
C THR A 199 -33.72 -38.12 7.19
N VAL A 200 -33.76 -37.78 8.48
CA VAL A 200 -34.02 -38.76 9.53
C VAL A 200 -35.50 -39.07 9.44
N ASN A 201 -35.84 -40.24 8.89
CA ASN A 201 -37.19 -40.75 8.82
C ASN A 201 -37.70 -40.97 10.26
N PRO A 202 -38.83 -40.38 10.70
CA PRO A 202 -39.36 -40.65 12.02
C PRO A 202 -40.15 -41.97 11.98
N THR A 203 -39.62 -43.02 12.61
CA THR A 203 -40.42 -44.18 13.01
C THR A 203 -40.54 -44.16 14.54
N LEU A 204 -41.74 -43.84 15.04
CA LEU A 204 -42.12 -43.94 16.46
C LEU A 204 -42.66 -45.38 16.76
N PRO A 205 -42.87 -45.80 18.02
CA PRO A 205 -42.10 -46.88 18.64
C PRO A 205 -42.98 -48.08 19.06
N THR A 206 -42.44 -49.31 19.14
CA THR A 206 -43.10 -50.35 19.96
C THR A 206 -42.11 -51.42 20.47
N THR A 207 -41.90 -51.36 21.78
CA THR A 207 -41.55 -52.36 22.82
C THR A 207 -40.98 -53.76 22.50
N GLN A 208 -39.89 -54.07 23.24
CA GLN A 208 -39.56 -55.32 23.98
C GLN A 208 -39.55 -56.67 23.25
N SER A 209 -38.37 -57.30 23.18
CA SER A 209 -38.00 -58.48 24.01
C SER A 209 -36.61 -59.05 23.65
N THR A 210 -35.72 -59.11 24.64
CA THR A 210 -34.55 -60.01 24.76
C THR A 210 -35.11 -61.44 25.00
N PRO A 211 -34.48 -62.60 24.62
CA PRO A 211 -33.05 -62.90 24.77
C PRO A 211 -32.38 -63.83 23.73
N ALA A 212 -31.04 -63.76 23.63
CA ALA A 212 -30.12 -64.90 23.83
C ALA A 212 -28.69 -64.56 23.35
N ILE A 213 -27.72 -64.80 24.24
CA ILE A 213 -26.26 -64.85 24.02
C ILE A 213 -25.92 -66.25 23.45
N PRO A 214 -24.95 -66.40 22.53
CA PRO A 214 -23.62 -66.90 22.92
C PRO A 214 -22.47 -66.08 22.30
N THR A 215 -21.55 -65.58 23.11
CA THR A 215 -20.23 -66.19 23.36
C THR A 215 -19.21 -65.88 22.27
N VAL A 216 -18.36 -64.87 22.53
CA VAL A 216 -16.95 -64.93 22.12
C VAL A 216 -16.08 -64.59 23.34
N LYS A 217 -15.11 -65.48 23.55
CA LYS A 217 -14.15 -65.57 24.66
C LYS A 217 -13.15 -64.40 24.64
N PRO A 218 -12.76 -63.85 25.81
CA PRO A 218 -11.85 -62.70 25.91
C PRO A 218 -10.38 -63.14 25.99
N ILE A 219 -9.48 -62.29 25.50
CA ILE A 219 -8.03 -62.37 25.75
C ILE A 219 -7.54 -60.97 26.19
N PRO A 220 -6.63 -60.87 27.17
CA PRO A 220 -6.74 -59.91 28.26
C PRO A 220 -5.85 -58.67 28.18
N ILE A 221 -6.31 -57.65 28.90
CA ILE A 221 -5.62 -56.50 29.48
C ILE A 221 -4.29 -56.83 30.18
N ASN A 222 -3.28 -55.96 30.03
CA ASN A 222 -2.50 -55.50 31.18
C ASN A 222 -1.97 -54.06 30.98
N PRO A 223 -1.81 -53.26 32.06
CA PRO A 223 -1.68 -51.80 32.07
C PRO A 223 -0.27 -51.31 32.44
N THR A 224 -0.16 -49.99 32.67
CA THR A 224 0.90 -49.27 33.44
C THR A 224 2.08 -48.82 32.57
N GLN A 225 2.75 -47.68 32.73
CA GLN A 225 2.55 -46.33 33.30
C GLN A 225 3.89 -45.61 33.00
N GLU A 226 3.86 -44.27 32.95
CA GLU A 226 4.98 -43.36 33.28
C GLU A 226 6.07 -43.00 32.24
N ALA A 227 6.22 -41.67 32.10
CA ALA A 227 7.44 -40.90 32.36
C ALA A 227 8.33 -40.41 31.19
N ILE A 228 8.16 -39.09 30.93
CA ILE A 228 9.15 -38.00 30.67
C ILE A 228 10.05 -38.02 29.40
N PRO A 229 10.63 -36.85 28.99
CA PRO A 229 10.78 -36.47 27.60
C PRO A 229 12.19 -36.78 27.08
N ASN A 230 12.45 -36.70 25.77
CA ASN A 230 13.77 -36.26 25.37
C ASN A 230 13.87 -35.67 23.96
N ASN A 231 14.48 -34.50 23.98
CA ASN A 231 15.12 -33.74 22.92
C ASN A 231 16.05 -34.61 22.04
N SER A 232 16.11 -34.31 20.74
CA SER A 232 17.30 -34.56 19.91
C SER A 232 17.29 -33.63 18.69
N THR A 233 17.99 -32.51 18.86
CA THR A 233 18.76 -31.84 17.81
C THR A 233 19.75 -32.84 17.18
N PRO A 234 20.21 -32.58 15.94
CA PRO A 234 21.65 -32.61 15.75
C PRO A 234 22.19 -31.29 15.19
N THR A 235 23.27 -30.89 15.82
CA THR A 235 24.10 -29.70 15.63
C THR A 235 25.27 -30.09 14.72
N VAL A 236 25.52 -29.28 13.67
CA VAL A 236 26.84 -28.82 13.11
C VAL A 236 27.85 -29.89 12.58
N THR A 237 28.87 -29.66 11.74
CA THR A 237 29.59 -28.49 11.16
C THR A 237 30.34 -28.97 9.86
N PRO A 238 31.38 -28.29 9.29
CA PRO A 238 31.41 -27.75 7.92
C PRO A 238 32.48 -28.44 7.02
N THR A 239 33.03 -27.70 6.03
CA THR A 239 34.24 -27.94 5.18
C THR A 239 33.81 -28.10 3.71
N SER A 240 34.16 -27.25 2.76
CA SER A 240 35.53 -26.87 2.35
C SER A 240 35.54 -25.63 1.43
N ALA A 241 36.59 -24.81 1.56
CA ALA A 241 37.09 -23.91 0.49
C ALA A 241 37.93 -24.72 -0.54
N PRO A 242 38.31 -24.13 -1.70
CA PRO A 242 39.63 -23.49 -1.77
C PRO A 242 39.74 -22.21 -2.63
N THR A 243 40.56 -21.27 -2.12
CA THR A 243 41.71 -20.57 -2.73
C THR A 243 41.64 -19.87 -4.12
N VAL A 244 41.60 -18.52 -4.05
CA VAL A 244 42.46 -17.48 -4.68
C VAL A 244 42.98 -17.64 -6.13
N LYS A 245 42.68 -16.64 -6.97
CA LYS A 245 43.64 -16.11 -7.97
C LYS A 245 43.48 -14.59 -8.18
N THR A 246 44.62 -13.95 -8.34
CA THR A 246 45.00 -12.53 -8.25
C THR A 246 44.62 -11.64 -9.44
N THR A 247 44.52 -10.34 -9.15
CA THR A 247 44.44 -9.12 -10.02
C THR A 247 45.64 -8.98 -11.00
N PRO A 248 45.55 -8.15 -12.07
CA PRO A 248 45.80 -6.69 -12.02
C PRO A 248 44.77 -5.87 -12.85
N THR A 249 44.31 -4.68 -12.46
CA THR A 249 44.91 -3.32 -12.48
C THR A 249 45.42 -2.83 -13.85
N THR A 250 44.60 -2.00 -14.52
CA THR A 250 44.96 -0.95 -15.51
C THR A 250 43.69 -0.07 -15.66
N SER A 251 43.57 1.12 -15.08
CA SER A 251 44.18 2.42 -15.43
C SER A 251 44.17 2.76 -16.92
N ALA A 252 43.17 3.54 -17.36
CA ALA A 252 43.26 4.46 -18.49
C ALA A 252 42.11 5.50 -18.43
N THR A 253 42.48 6.76 -18.18
CA THR A 253 41.70 7.97 -18.49
C THR A 253 42.33 8.61 -19.75
N PRO A 254 41.81 9.74 -20.26
CA PRO A 254 40.93 9.87 -21.42
C PRO A 254 41.69 10.21 -22.72
N SER A 255 41.10 9.90 -23.87
CA SER A 255 41.58 10.37 -25.17
C SER A 255 40.53 11.28 -25.84
N THR A 256 40.76 12.58 -25.75
CA THR A 256 40.31 13.58 -26.73
C THR A 256 41.51 13.88 -27.62
N PRO A 257 41.35 13.95 -28.94
CA PRO A 257 41.74 15.21 -29.60
C PRO A 257 40.84 15.65 -30.78
N ALA A 258 40.78 16.97 -30.90
CA ALA A 258 40.79 17.77 -32.13
C ALA A 258 39.55 17.83 -33.04
N THR A 259 38.84 18.94 -32.89
CA THR A 259 38.34 19.82 -33.95
C THR A 259 39.35 20.02 -35.09
N PRO A 260 38.88 20.15 -36.34
CA PRO A 260 39.47 21.08 -37.29
C PRO A 260 38.50 22.25 -37.55
N ASN A 261 39.08 23.43 -37.44
CA ASN A 261 38.58 24.72 -37.88
C ASN A 261 38.65 24.81 -39.42
N SER A 262 37.71 25.54 -40.03
CA SER A 262 37.65 26.07 -41.42
C SER A 262 36.23 25.91 -41.96
N ALA A 263 35.60 26.83 -42.68
CA ALA A 263 35.90 28.20 -43.10
C ALA A 263 34.64 28.67 -43.85
N THR A 264 34.30 29.95 -43.72
CA THR A 264 33.82 30.82 -44.81
C THR A 264 32.70 30.29 -45.74
N LYS A 265 31.47 30.77 -45.56
CA LYS A 265 30.78 31.71 -46.49
C LYS A 265 29.40 32.07 -45.94
#